data_AF-A0A484FGY9-F1
#
_entry.id   AF-A0A484FGY9-F1
#
_cell.length_a   1.000
_cell.length_b   1.000
_cell.length_c   1.000
_cell.angle_alpha   90.00
_cell.angle_beta   90.00
_cell.angle_gamma   90.00
#
_symmetry.space_group_name_H-M   'P 1'
#
loop_
_entity.id
_entity.type
_entity.pdbx_description
1 polymer ?
#
loop_
_entity_poly.entity_id
_entity_poly.type
_entity_poly.pdbx_seq_one_letter_code
_entity_poly.pdbx_strand_id
1 'polypeptide(L)'
;MRIQQAFESDGHNTYLERGARRLHVLKRRVDSFERKTRSQLAVRDDETAATSTERRTMELVFWLGVMFDTLSAAITERPVTVPDEESNKPKNLPIDTGNPSASCTPSQDWNDGFIIKRHQKLAPLRWPCPTDAIARELRDAAPVKVLLFRKITRLQTLYNRGAGQPTIEDAIQDALSVYRHWNMTYGPLFQDCLQHHTSLPAKVQSWYVCLLGHWLLAVMMLADAISLMDDQRLSLPREACGRKAMDLVAHLRRTGSCMVSDLARVSVPRDNEEGRLSAYHDAVREGALLTEPWTMVLIRSFAMAGTVFLDLAADTGSQDEELLRETFERCESCVRALWYLGRKSSLSRQVADILGESLRIERRYREGIGHGRLLGQIMAV
;
A
#
# COMPACT_ATOMS: atom_id res chain seq x y z
N MET A 1 6.23 17.47 11.62
CA MET A 1 5.58 17.72 12.93
C MET A 1 4.07 18.01 12.82
N ARG A 2 3.60 18.99 12.01
CA ARG A 2 2.15 19.33 11.92
C ARG A 2 1.26 18.26 11.28
N ILE A 3 1.74 17.56 10.26
CA ILE A 3 0.99 16.47 9.58
C ILE A 3 0.78 15.28 10.52
N GLN A 4 1.81 14.92 11.30
CA GLN A 4 1.71 13.85 12.29
C GLN A 4 0.67 14.17 13.37
N GLN A 5 0.65 15.42 13.86
CA GLN A 5 -0.36 15.89 14.81
C GLN A 5 -1.78 15.80 14.22
N ALA A 6 -1.96 16.15 12.94
CA ALA A 6 -3.25 15.99 12.27
C ALA A 6 -3.70 14.51 12.27
N PHE A 7 -2.79 13.58 11.96
CA PHE A 7 -3.08 12.14 12.02
C PHE A 7 -3.37 11.63 13.43
N GLU A 8 -2.69 12.13 14.46
CA GLU A 8 -2.94 11.76 15.85
C GLU A 8 -4.30 12.27 16.33
N SER A 9 -4.71 13.46 15.89
CA SER A 9 -5.99 14.08 16.27
C SER A 9 -7.23 13.39 15.68
N ASP A 10 -7.11 12.74 14.52
CA ASP A 10 -8.20 11.96 13.90
C ASP A 10 -8.49 10.66 14.68
N GLY A 11 -7.53 10.21 15.48
CA GLY A 11 -7.66 9.06 16.37
C GLY A 11 -7.57 7.69 15.68
N HIS A 12 -7.68 6.63 16.48
CA HIS A 12 -7.63 5.24 16.02
C HIS A 12 -9.04 4.71 15.74
N ASN A 13 -9.25 4.05 14.60
CA ASN A 13 -10.55 3.47 14.28
C ASN A 13 -10.81 2.17 15.06
N THR A 14 -11.25 2.32 16.32
CA THR A 14 -11.58 1.20 17.22
C THR A 14 -12.72 0.31 16.72
N TYR A 15 -13.55 0.79 15.79
CA TYR A 15 -14.65 0.01 15.22
C TYR A 15 -14.15 -1.06 14.25
N LEU A 16 -13.10 -0.78 13.47
CA LEU A 16 -12.48 -1.76 12.58
C LEU A 16 -11.89 -2.93 13.39
N GLU A 17 -11.19 -2.64 14.49
CA GLU A 17 -10.65 -3.67 15.37
C GLU A 17 -11.76 -4.54 15.97
N ARG A 18 -12.81 -3.91 16.51
CA ARG A 18 -13.97 -4.62 17.07
C ARG A 18 -14.66 -5.47 16.00
N GLY A 19 -14.78 -4.95 14.78
CA GLY A 19 -15.31 -5.67 13.62
C GLY A 19 -14.48 -6.90 13.28
N ALA A 20 -13.16 -6.75 13.16
CA ALA A 20 -12.23 -7.84 12.86
C ALA A 20 -12.28 -8.94 13.93
N ARG A 21 -12.31 -8.59 15.22
CA ARG A 21 -12.48 -9.56 16.33
C ARG A 21 -13.80 -10.32 16.23
N ARG A 22 -14.90 -9.63 15.92
CA ARG A 22 -16.22 -10.27 15.77
C ARG A 22 -16.27 -11.21 14.56
N LEU A 23 -15.69 -10.81 13.43
CA LEU A 23 -15.59 -11.65 12.23
C LEU A 23 -14.75 -12.90 12.50
N HIS A 24 -13.70 -12.77 13.29
CA HIS A 24 -12.87 -13.89 13.72
C HIS A 24 -13.65 -14.90 14.57
N VAL A 25 -14.40 -14.40 15.56
CA VAL A 25 -15.29 -15.25 16.37
C VAL A 25 -16.34 -15.94 15.50
N LEU A 26 -16.93 -15.22 14.54
CA LEU A 26 -17.91 -15.78 13.60
C LEU A 26 -17.30 -16.91 12.76
N LYS A 27 -16.12 -16.70 12.17
CA LYS A 27 -15.40 -17.72 11.40
C LYS A 27 -15.14 -18.97 12.22
N ARG A 28 -14.60 -18.83 13.43
CA ARG A 28 -14.36 -19.96 14.34
C ARG A 28 -15.65 -20.74 14.66
N ARG A 29 -16.77 -20.04 14.85
CA ARG A 29 -18.09 -20.68 15.09
C ARG A 29 -18.56 -21.46 13.86
N VAL A 30 -18.45 -20.90 12.67
CA VAL A 30 -18.79 -21.59 11.40
C VAL A 30 -17.90 -22.82 11.21
N ASP A 31 -16.58 -22.68 11.33
CA ASP A 31 -15.63 -23.79 11.19
C ASP A 31 -15.85 -24.89 12.26
N SER A 32 -16.31 -24.52 13.46
CA SER A 32 -16.67 -25.49 14.51
C SER A 32 -17.98 -26.21 14.20
N PHE A 33 -19.00 -25.47 13.74
CA PHE A 33 -20.28 -26.03 13.35
C PHE A 33 -20.09 -27.03 12.20
N GLU A 34 -19.36 -26.65 11.15
CA GLU A 34 -19.11 -27.52 10.00
C GLU A 34 -18.31 -28.78 10.36
N ARG A 35 -17.34 -28.68 11.27
CA ARG A 35 -16.62 -29.87 11.77
C ARG A 35 -17.57 -30.83 12.48
N LYS A 36 -18.48 -30.30 13.30
CA LYS A 36 -19.51 -31.09 13.99
C LYS A 36 -20.50 -31.70 12.99
N THR A 37 -21.00 -30.90 12.05
CA THR A 37 -21.93 -31.33 11.00
C THR A 37 -21.30 -32.38 10.08
N ARG A 38 -20.02 -32.23 9.68
CA ARG A 38 -19.28 -33.23 8.89
C ARG A 38 -19.01 -34.52 9.68
N SER A 39 -18.84 -34.43 11.00
CA SER A 39 -18.76 -35.62 11.86
C SER A 39 -20.10 -36.33 12.07
N GLN A 40 -21.22 -35.64 11.82
CA GLN A 40 -22.59 -36.15 11.99
C GLN A 40 -23.26 -36.58 10.67
N LEU A 41 -22.88 -35.99 9.53
CA LEU A 41 -23.46 -36.20 8.19
C LEU A 41 -22.58 -37.08 7.28
N ALA A 42 -22.01 -38.17 7.79
CA ALA A 42 -21.52 -39.25 6.92
C ALA A 42 -22.66 -39.94 6.11
N VAL A 43 -23.89 -39.42 6.17
CA VAL A 43 -25.09 -39.90 5.49
C VAL A 43 -25.92 -38.68 5.05
N ARG A 44 -26.13 -38.53 3.73
CA ARG A 44 -26.98 -37.58 2.96
C ARG A 44 -26.36 -36.26 2.47
N ASP A 45 -26.07 -36.26 1.16
CA ASP A 45 -25.94 -35.09 0.27
C ASP A 45 -27.34 -34.58 -0.11
N ASP A 46 -27.70 -33.34 0.26
CA ASP A 46 -28.65 -32.51 -0.53
C ASP A 46 -28.73 -31.01 -0.10
N GLU A 47 -28.15 -30.59 1.04
CA GLU A 47 -28.24 -29.20 1.54
C GLU A 47 -27.07 -28.25 1.15
N THR A 48 -26.43 -28.49 0.00
CA THR A 48 -25.05 -27.99 -0.25
C THR A 48 -24.92 -26.63 -0.94
N ALA A 49 -25.98 -26.08 -1.57
CA ALA A 49 -25.85 -24.87 -2.40
C ALA A 49 -26.00 -23.53 -1.63
N ALA A 50 -27.01 -23.40 -0.76
CA ALA A 50 -27.24 -22.16 0.02
C ALA A 50 -26.14 -21.94 1.06
N THR A 51 -25.75 -23.01 1.76
CA THR A 51 -24.62 -23.05 2.70
C THR A 51 -23.29 -22.66 2.02
N SER A 52 -23.09 -23.01 0.74
CA SER A 52 -21.89 -22.63 -0.01
C SER A 52 -21.78 -21.12 -0.30
N THR A 53 -22.91 -20.45 -0.58
CA THR A 53 -22.94 -19.01 -0.91
C THR A 53 -22.74 -18.17 0.35
N GLU A 54 -23.41 -18.55 1.45
CA GLU A 54 -23.22 -17.92 2.76
C GLU A 54 -21.78 -18.08 3.25
N ARG A 55 -21.20 -19.28 3.09
CA ARG A 55 -19.79 -19.54 3.40
C ARG A 55 -18.87 -18.65 2.58
N ARG A 56 -19.06 -18.57 1.26
CA ARG A 56 -18.22 -17.74 0.39
C ARG A 56 -18.30 -16.26 0.78
N THR A 57 -19.50 -15.80 1.12
CA THR A 57 -19.72 -14.43 1.60
C THR A 57 -18.99 -14.19 2.93
N MET A 58 -19.13 -15.10 3.89
CA MET A 58 -18.42 -15.04 5.17
C MET A 58 -16.90 -15.01 4.97
N GLU A 59 -16.36 -15.86 4.09
CA GLU A 59 -14.94 -15.91 3.79
C GLU A 59 -14.43 -14.59 3.17
N LEU A 60 -15.21 -13.98 2.26
CA LEU A 60 -14.90 -12.68 1.67
C LEU A 60 -14.91 -11.56 2.72
N VAL A 61 -15.94 -11.51 3.56
CA VAL A 61 -16.04 -10.49 4.63
C VAL A 61 -14.95 -10.68 5.68
N PHE A 62 -14.62 -11.92 6.03
CA PHE A 62 -13.50 -12.23 6.91
C PHE A 62 -12.18 -11.73 6.30
N TRP A 63 -11.92 -12.01 5.02
CA TRP A 63 -10.73 -11.51 4.33
C TRP A 63 -10.68 -10.00 4.28
N LEU A 64 -11.82 -9.35 4.05
CA LEU A 64 -11.93 -7.90 4.12
C LEU A 64 -11.55 -7.37 5.51
N GLY A 65 -12.04 -8.00 6.58
CA GLY A 65 -11.67 -7.68 7.96
C GLY A 65 -10.17 -7.87 8.23
N VAL A 66 -9.58 -8.96 7.74
CA VAL A 66 -8.13 -9.23 7.83
C VAL A 66 -7.32 -8.15 7.11
N MET A 67 -7.74 -7.73 5.92
CA MET A 67 -7.07 -6.66 5.17
C MET A 67 -7.13 -5.34 5.94
N PHE A 68 -8.31 -4.95 6.43
CA PHE A 68 -8.47 -3.72 7.21
C PHE A 68 -7.63 -3.73 8.48
N ASP A 69 -7.66 -4.82 9.25
CA ASP A 69 -6.88 -4.96 10.47
C ASP A 69 -5.38 -4.90 10.17
N THR A 70 -4.91 -5.60 9.14
CA THR A 70 -3.49 -5.62 8.74
C THR A 70 -2.98 -4.23 8.35
N LEU A 71 -3.69 -3.55 7.45
CA LEU A 71 -3.29 -2.22 7.00
C LEU A 71 -3.37 -1.21 8.15
N SER A 72 -4.43 -1.28 8.96
CA SER A 72 -4.59 -0.40 10.13
C SER A 72 -3.47 -0.63 11.12
N ALA A 73 -3.14 -1.90 11.40
CA ALA A 73 -2.13 -2.29 12.35
C ALA A 73 -0.76 -1.70 12.00
N ALA A 74 -0.35 -1.88 10.74
CA ALA A 74 0.90 -1.31 10.24
C ALA A 74 0.91 0.23 10.31
N ILE A 75 -0.19 0.87 9.90
CA ILE A 75 -0.30 2.34 9.83
C ILE A 75 -0.25 3.00 11.21
N THR A 76 -0.80 2.35 12.23
CA THR A 76 -0.86 2.86 13.60
C THR A 76 0.15 2.18 14.52
N GLU A 77 1.12 1.45 13.96
CA GLU A 77 2.21 0.75 14.68
C GLU A 77 1.72 -0.15 15.83
N ARG A 78 0.54 -0.75 15.67
CA ARG A 78 -0.06 -1.67 16.65
C ARG A 78 0.08 -3.12 16.18
N PRO A 79 0.05 -4.10 17.09
CA PRO A 79 -0.02 -5.50 16.71
C PRO A 79 -1.29 -5.80 15.91
N VAL A 80 -1.19 -6.72 14.93
CA VAL A 80 -2.37 -7.26 14.25
C VAL A 80 -3.27 -8.00 15.24
N THR A 81 -4.57 -7.85 15.06
CA THR A 81 -5.60 -8.53 15.85
C THR A 81 -5.76 -9.97 15.43
N VAL A 82 -5.64 -10.25 14.13
CA VAL A 82 -5.73 -11.61 13.58
C VAL A 82 -4.32 -12.15 13.30
N PRO A 83 -3.88 -13.19 14.03
CA PRO A 83 -2.54 -13.74 13.87
C PRO A 83 -2.40 -14.51 12.56
N ASP A 84 -1.14 -14.79 12.21
CA ASP A 84 -0.73 -15.37 10.94
C ASP A 84 -1.33 -16.77 10.70
N GLU A 85 -1.37 -17.62 11.73
CA GLU A 85 -1.88 -18.99 11.66
C GLU A 85 -3.38 -19.04 11.25
N GLU A 86 -4.12 -17.99 11.59
CA GLU A 86 -5.58 -17.91 11.42
C GLU A 86 -6.01 -17.13 10.17
N SER A 87 -5.02 -16.55 9.50
CA SER A 87 -5.18 -15.69 8.33
C SER A 87 -4.94 -16.40 7.00
N ASN A 88 -4.77 -17.72 7.01
CA ASN A 88 -4.60 -18.50 5.80
C ASN A 88 -5.86 -18.40 4.92
N LYS A 89 -5.64 -18.19 3.60
CA LYS A 89 -6.73 -18.22 2.61
C LYS A 89 -7.38 -19.61 2.65
N PRO A 90 -8.72 -19.71 2.64
CA PRO A 90 -9.36 -21.00 2.45
C PRO A 90 -8.95 -21.56 1.08
N LYS A 91 -8.69 -22.87 1.02
CA LYS A 91 -8.34 -23.61 -0.21
C LYS A 91 -9.47 -23.61 -1.26
N ASN A 92 -10.67 -23.12 -0.89
CA ASN A 92 -11.93 -23.31 -1.62
C ASN A 92 -12.52 -22.03 -2.22
N LEU A 93 -11.80 -20.91 -2.29
CA LEU A 93 -12.17 -19.86 -3.24
C LEU A 93 -11.91 -20.39 -4.65
N PRO A 94 -12.93 -20.55 -5.53
CA PRO A 94 -12.73 -21.18 -6.83
C PRO A 94 -11.92 -20.24 -7.73
N ILE A 95 -10.63 -20.55 -7.81
CA ILE A 95 -9.77 -20.32 -8.98
C ILE A 95 -9.07 -21.68 -9.16
N ASP A 96 -9.52 -22.42 -10.17
CA ASP A 96 -9.67 -23.87 -10.21
C ASP A 96 -8.40 -24.76 -10.23
N THR A 97 -8.66 -26.05 -9.94
CA THR A 97 -7.97 -27.31 -10.31
C THR A 97 -6.45 -27.47 -10.15
N GLY A 98 -6.03 -28.16 -9.08
CA GLY A 98 -4.69 -28.76 -8.98
C GLY A 98 -4.47 -29.59 -7.71
N ASN A 99 -4.39 -30.92 -7.87
CA ASN A 99 -4.11 -32.02 -6.93
C ASN A 99 -3.93 -31.74 -5.42
N PRO A 100 -4.73 -32.36 -4.54
CA PRO A 100 -4.53 -32.35 -3.10
C PRO A 100 -3.56 -33.46 -2.67
N SER A 101 -2.26 -33.25 -2.81
CA SER A 101 -1.26 -34.14 -2.20
C SER A 101 0.04 -33.39 -1.93
N ALA A 102 0.08 -32.70 -0.79
CA ALA A 102 1.33 -32.36 -0.13
C ALA A 102 1.08 -32.27 1.38
N SER A 103 1.79 -33.11 2.10
CA SER A 103 1.80 -33.29 3.55
C SER A 103 2.10 -31.99 4.31
N CYS A 104 1.36 -31.77 5.38
CA CYS A 104 1.53 -30.63 6.28
C CYS A 104 2.74 -30.84 7.20
N THR A 105 3.78 -30.02 7.04
CA THR A 105 4.76 -29.74 8.10
C THR A 105 4.30 -28.52 8.93
N PRO A 106 4.32 -28.57 10.27
CA PRO A 106 3.77 -27.51 11.11
C PRO A 106 4.84 -26.46 11.46
N SER A 107 5.20 -25.59 10.50
CA SER A 107 5.92 -24.32 10.76
C SER A 107 5.99 -23.43 9.51
N GLN A 108 4.91 -23.39 8.71
CA GLN A 108 4.85 -22.44 7.58
C GLN A 108 4.40 -21.08 8.09
N ASP A 109 5.38 -20.27 8.48
CA ASP A 109 5.29 -18.81 8.59
C ASP A 109 4.47 -18.27 7.42
N TRP A 110 3.60 -17.30 7.70
CA TRP A 110 2.58 -16.83 6.77
C TRP A 110 3.15 -16.42 5.41
N ASN A 111 3.10 -17.41 4.51
CA ASN A 111 2.87 -17.34 3.08
C ASN A 111 3.92 -16.78 2.10
N ASP A 112 5.21 -16.88 2.40
CA ASP A 112 6.21 -16.85 1.32
C ASP A 112 5.97 -18.04 0.36
N GLY A 113 5.68 -19.23 0.88
CA GLY A 113 5.44 -20.43 0.08
C GLY A 113 4.13 -20.40 -0.74
N PHE A 114 3.01 -20.00 -0.15
CA PHE A 114 1.69 -20.14 -0.78
C PHE A 114 1.34 -18.98 -1.71
N ILE A 115 1.75 -17.74 -1.36
CA ILE A 115 1.44 -16.55 -2.16
C ILE A 115 2.47 -16.41 -3.30
N ILE A 116 3.77 -16.58 -3.02
CA ILE A 116 4.84 -16.39 -4.02
C ILE A 116 5.00 -17.61 -4.93
N LYS A 117 4.99 -18.86 -4.42
CA LYS A 117 5.21 -20.05 -5.29
C LYS A 117 4.04 -20.39 -6.21
N ARG A 118 2.81 -19.99 -5.88
CA ARG A 118 1.65 -20.15 -6.78
C ARG A 118 1.79 -19.30 -8.06
N HIS A 119 2.69 -18.30 -8.07
CA HIS A 119 2.82 -17.30 -9.12
C HIS A 119 4.23 -17.27 -9.72
N GLN A 120 4.88 -18.44 -9.91
CA GLN A 120 6.04 -18.55 -10.81
C GLN A 120 5.57 -18.40 -12.26
N LYS A 121 5.21 -17.17 -12.65
CA LYS A 121 4.90 -16.82 -14.04
C LYS A 121 6.22 -16.68 -14.80
N LEU A 122 6.28 -17.27 -16.00
CA LEU A 122 7.45 -17.18 -16.89
C LEU A 122 7.72 -15.73 -17.35
N ALA A 123 6.67 -14.91 -17.42
CA ALA A 123 6.76 -13.49 -17.76
C ALA A 123 5.63 -12.67 -17.09
N PRO A 124 5.88 -11.40 -16.76
CA PRO A 124 4.86 -10.48 -16.25
C PRO A 124 3.86 -10.08 -17.36
N LEU A 125 2.60 -9.82 -16.97
CA LEU A 125 1.58 -9.32 -17.90
C LEU A 125 1.93 -7.89 -18.36
N ARG A 126 1.73 -7.59 -19.64
CA ARG A 126 1.98 -6.26 -20.25
C ARG A 126 0.73 -5.74 -20.96
N TRP A 127 0.61 -4.43 -21.08
CA TRP A 127 -0.36 -3.76 -21.94
C TRP A 127 0.16 -3.66 -23.38
N PRO A 128 -0.70 -3.71 -24.43
CA PRO A 128 -2.14 -3.98 -24.39
C PRO A 128 -2.47 -5.45 -24.15
N CYS A 129 -3.48 -5.72 -23.32
CA CYS A 129 -3.99 -7.07 -23.07
C CYS A 129 -5.49 -7.06 -22.74
N PRO A 130 -6.18 -8.21 -22.79
CA PRO A 130 -7.61 -8.28 -22.49
C PRO A 130 -7.94 -7.80 -21.07
N THR A 131 -9.03 -7.05 -20.91
CA THR A 131 -9.48 -6.50 -19.62
C THR A 131 -9.61 -7.56 -18.53
N ASP A 132 -10.08 -8.77 -18.87
CA ASP A 132 -10.22 -9.87 -17.91
C ASP A 132 -8.88 -10.45 -17.45
N ALA A 133 -7.82 -10.32 -18.25
CA ALA A 133 -6.46 -10.66 -17.82
C ALA A 133 -5.97 -9.65 -16.77
N ILE A 134 -6.15 -8.35 -17.01
CA ILE A 134 -5.82 -7.29 -16.06
C ILE A 134 -6.61 -7.47 -14.76
N ALA A 135 -7.92 -7.71 -14.85
CA ALA A 135 -8.76 -7.89 -13.68
C ALA A 135 -8.37 -9.14 -12.85
N ARG A 136 -7.86 -10.20 -13.48
CA ARG A 136 -7.27 -11.35 -12.76
C ARG A 136 -5.97 -10.96 -12.07
N GLU A 137 -5.07 -10.28 -12.78
CA GLU A 137 -3.78 -9.85 -12.23
C GLU A 137 -3.95 -8.93 -11.01
N LEU A 138 -4.89 -7.98 -11.06
CA LEU A 138 -5.21 -7.10 -9.93
C LEU A 138 -5.74 -7.89 -8.71
N ARG A 139 -6.53 -8.95 -8.93
CA ARG A 139 -7.01 -9.83 -7.84
C ARG A 139 -5.88 -10.64 -7.22
N ASP A 140 -4.94 -11.09 -8.03
CA ASP A 140 -3.77 -11.87 -7.60
C ASP A 140 -2.77 -11.00 -6.83
N ALA A 141 -2.61 -9.72 -7.22
CA ALA A 141 -1.75 -8.75 -6.56
C ALA A 141 -2.26 -8.30 -5.17
N ALA A 142 -3.59 -8.23 -4.98
CA ALA A 142 -4.21 -7.78 -3.73
C ALA A 142 -3.68 -8.45 -2.45
N PRO A 143 -3.57 -9.78 -2.34
CA PRO A 143 -2.97 -10.43 -1.17
C PRO A 143 -1.48 -10.16 -0.99
N VAL A 144 -0.71 -9.94 -2.07
CA VAL A 144 0.73 -9.62 -1.98
C VAL A 144 0.94 -8.27 -1.33
N LYS A 145 0.07 -7.30 -1.65
CA LYS A 145 0.04 -6.02 -0.95
C LYS A 145 -0.20 -6.19 0.56
N VAL A 146 -1.19 -6.99 0.93
CA VAL A 146 -1.50 -7.26 2.34
C VAL A 146 -0.32 -7.96 3.02
N LEU A 147 0.37 -8.84 2.29
CA LEU A 147 1.57 -9.53 2.76
C LEU A 147 2.68 -8.55 3.14
N LEU A 148 2.95 -7.54 2.32
CA LEU A 148 3.96 -6.53 2.64
C LEU A 148 3.62 -5.77 3.92
N PHE A 149 2.36 -5.33 4.09
CA PHE A 149 1.91 -4.69 5.34
C PHE A 149 2.11 -5.59 6.57
N ARG A 150 1.89 -6.91 6.45
CA ARG A 150 2.18 -7.83 7.54
C ARG A 150 3.66 -7.94 7.88
N LYS A 151 4.52 -8.01 6.87
CA LYS A 151 5.97 -8.02 7.11
C LYS A 151 6.41 -6.75 7.85
N ILE A 152 5.82 -5.60 7.51
CA ILE A 152 6.04 -4.34 8.24
C ILE A 152 5.54 -4.42 9.69
N THR A 153 4.33 -4.91 9.94
CA THR A 153 3.84 -5.08 11.32
C THR A 153 4.69 -6.08 12.13
N ARG A 154 5.22 -7.12 11.49
CA ARG A 154 6.18 -8.05 12.11
C ARG A 154 7.45 -7.32 12.53
N LEU A 155 8.03 -6.50 11.65
CA LEU A 155 9.21 -5.67 11.97
C LEU A 155 8.93 -4.73 13.16
N GLN A 156 7.81 -4.01 13.13
CA GLN A 156 7.38 -3.12 14.23
C GLN A 156 7.21 -3.88 15.56
N THR A 157 6.64 -5.09 15.50
CA THR A 157 6.46 -5.94 16.68
C THR A 157 7.79 -6.45 17.23
N LEU A 158 8.71 -6.88 16.37
CA LEU A 158 10.04 -7.34 16.77
C LEU A 158 10.85 -6.21 17.41
N TYR A 159 10.76 -5.00 16.86
CA TYR A 159 11.33 -3.79 17.44
C TYR A 159 10.79 -3.54 18.86
N ASN A 160 9.46 -3.47 19.03
CA ASN A 160 8.83 -3.20 20.32
C ASN A 160 9.09 -4.28 21.38
N ARG A 161 9.40 -5.52 20.96
CA ARG A 161 9.72 -6.64 21.86
C ARG A 161 11.22 -6.78 22.15
N GLY A 162 12.07 -5.93 21.59
CA GLY A 162 13.53 -6.03 21.75
C GLY A 162 14.09 -7.33 21.20
N ALA A 163 13.63 -7.76 20.02
CA ALA A 163 14.14 -8.97 19.37
C ALA A 163 15.64 -8.85 19.03
N GLY A 164 16.33 -9.99 18.97
CA GLY A 164 17.75 -10.04 18.63
C GLY A 164 18.02 -9.70 17.15
N GLN A 165 19.24 -9.24 16.86
CA GLN A 165 19.64 -8.81 15.52
C GLN A 165 19.42 -9.85 14.41
N PRO A 166 19.70 -11.17 14.61
CA PRO A 166 19.46 -12.16 13.56
C PRO A 166 17.98 -12.25 13.16
N THR A 167 17.07 -12.23 14.15
CA THR A 167 15.63 -12.30 13.90
C THR A 167 15.09 -11.05 13.19
N ILE A 168 15.65 -9.88 13.51
CA ILE A 168 15.32 -8.63 12.82
C ILE A 168 15.78 -8.68 11.37
N GLU A 169 17.01 -9.14 11.13
CA GLU A 169 17.54 -9.25 9.77
C GLU A 169 16.76 -10.26 8.92
N ASP A 170 16.43 -11.43 9.46
CA ASP A 170 15.56 -12.40 8.77
C ASP A 170 14.22 -11.77 8.36
N ALA A 171 13.61 -10.99 9.26
CA ALA A 171 12.35 -10.30 8.97
C ALA A 171 12.51 -9.19 7.91
N ILE A 172 13.66 -8.50 7.85
CA ILE A 172 13.97 -7.52 6.80
C ILE A 172 14.10 -8.24 5.45
N GLN A 173 14.83 -9.34 5.40
CA GLN A 173 15.02 -10.12 4.16
C GLN A 173 13.70 -10.70 3.65
N ASP A 174 12.85 -11.19 4.55
CA ASP A 174 11.48 -11.62 4.26
C ASP A 174 10.65 -10.48 3.64
N ALA A 175 10.70 -9.27 4.21
CA ALA A 175 9.96 -8.13 3.67
C ALA A 175 10.45 -7.72 2.27
N LEU A 176 11.78 -7.70 2.09
CA LEU A 176 12.41 -7.40 0.80
C LEU A 176 12.13 -8.48 -0.25
N SER A 177 11.92 -9.74 0.14
CA SER A 177 11.54 -10.84 -0.77
C SER A 177 10.17 -10.57 -1.40
N VAL A 178 9.21 -10.10 -0.60
CA VAL A 178 7.86 -9.73 -1.04
C VAL A 178 7.91 -8.53 -1.99
N TYR A 179 8.71 -7.52 -1.67
CA TYR A 179 8.95 -6.37 -2.54
C TYR A 179 9.51 -6.79 -3.91
N ARG A 180 10.56 -7.61 -3.92
CA ARG A 180 11.16 -8.14 -5.16
C ARG A 180 10.16 -8.95 -5.98
N HIS A 181 9.37 -9.81 -5.33
CA HIS A 181 8.33 -10.58 -6.01
C HIS A 181 7.32 -9.69 -6.71
N TRP A 182 6.83 -8.65 -6.03
CA TRP A 182 5.89 -7.71 -6.66
C TRP A 182 6.49 -7.04 -7.88
N ASN A 183 7.73 -6.52 -7.75
CA ASN A 183 8.39 -5.82 -8.85
C ASN A 183 8.59 -6.71 -10.07
N MET A 184 8.91 -7.99 -9.88
CA MET A 184 9.14 -8.93 -10.99
C MET A 184 7.82 -9.43 -11.61
N THR A 185 6.77 -9.61 -10.82
CA THR A 185 5.52 -10.24 -11.28
C THR A 185 4.46 -9.23 -11.71
N TYR A 186 4.24 -8.18 -10.93
CA TYR A 186 3.13 -7.23 -11.11
C TYR A 186 3.60 -5.84 -11.54
N GLY A 187 4.83 -5.45 -11.16
CA GLY A 187 5.40 -4.11 -11.42
C GLY A 187 5.18 -3.61 -12.86
N PRO A 188 5.53 -4.38 -13.90
CA PRO A 188 5.38 -3.96 -15.29
C PRO A 188 3.94 -3.61 -15.68
N LEU A 189 2.96 -4.44 -15.28
CA LEU A 189 1.55 -4.14 -15.56
C LEU A 189 1.09 -2.85 -14.87
N PHE A 190 1.47 -2.65 -13.61
CA PHE A 190 1.08 -1.44 -12.87
C PHE A 190 1.71 -0.18 -13.46
N GLN A 191 2.94 -0.28 -13.98
CA GLN A 191 3.59 0.80 -14.72
C GLN A 191 2.86 1.09 -16.04
N ASP A 192 2.53 0.05 -16.82
CA ASP A 192 1.75 0.20 -18.05
C ASP A 192 0.38 0.84 -17.74
N CYS A 193 -0.27 0.46 -16.63
CA CYS A 193 -1.53 1.07 -16.19
C CYS A 193 -1.42 2.57 -15.87
N LEU A 194 -0.31 3.00 -15.26
CA LEU A 194 -0.04 4.43 -15.03
C LEU A 194 0.13 5.18 -16.35
N GLN A 195 0.91 4.62 -17.28
CA GLN A 195 1.22 5.24 -18.57
C GLN A 195 -0.02 5.36 -19.47
N HIS A 196 -0.93 4.38 -19.40
CA HIS A 196 -2.10 4.29 -20.25
C HIS A 196 -3.42 4.54 -19.50
N HIS A 197 -3.40 5.24 -18.36
CA HIS A 197 -4.55 5.40 -17.46
C HIS A 197 -5.86 5.73 -18.18
N THR A 198 -5.84 6.71 -19.09
CA THR A 198 -7.02 7.20 -19.81
C THR A 198 -7.57 6.19 -20.81
N SER A 199 -6.75 5.26 -21.28
CA SER A 199 -7.14 4.19 -22.21
C SER A 199 -7.69 2.94 -21.50
N LEU A 200 -7.58 2.87 -20.17
CA LEU A 200 -8.06 1.73 -19.40
C LEU A 200 -9.57 1.81 -19.15
N PRO A 201 -10.27 0.67 -19.04
CA PRO A 201 -11.65 0.65 -18.57
C PRO A 201 -11.79 1.24 -17.16
N ALA A 202 -12.91 1.93 -16.90
CA ALA A 202 -13.18 2.59 -15.61
C ALA A 202 -12.99 1.66 -14.39
N LYS A 203 -13.42 0.40 -14.49
CA LYS A 203 -13.23 -0.61 -13.44
C LYS A 203 -11.76 -0.89 -13.14
N VAL A 204 -10.93 -0.96 -14.18
CA VAL A 204 -9.48 -1.16 -14.04
C VAL A 204 -8.86 0.07 -13.40
N GLN A 205 -9.19 1.27 -13.91
CA GLN A 205 -8.70 2.55 -13.37
C GLN A 205 -8.91 2.65 -11.85
N SER A 206 -10.15 2.42 -11.41
CA SER A 206 -10.50 2.39 -9.99
C SER A 206 -9.66 1.38 -9.20
N TRP A 207 -9.63 0.12 -9.62
CA TRP A 207 -9.00 -0.95 -8.84
C TRP A 207 -7.48 -0.82 -8.75
N TYR A 208 -6.80 -0.50 -9.85
CA TYR A 208 -5.35 -0.43 -9.83
C TYR A 208 -4.86 0.79 -9.03
N VAL A 209 -5.60 1.91 -9.06
CA VAL A 209 -5.26 3.11 -8.27
C VAL A 209 -5.28 2.80 -6.78
N CYS A 210 -6.34 2.13 -6.32
CA CYS A 210 -6.48 1.65 -4.94
C CYS A 210 -5.32 0.71 -4.55
N LEU A 211 -5.06 -0.31 -5.37
CA LEU A 211 -4.03 -1.30 -5.09
C LEU A 211 -2.63 -0.70 -5.07
N LEU A 212 -2.29 0.10 -6.08
CA LEU A 212 -0.97 0.68 -6.24
C LEU A 212 -0.70 1.73 -5.16
N GLY A 213 -1.65 2.61 -4.86
CA GLY A 213 -1.46 3.64 -3.83
C GLY A 213 -1.21 3.04 -2.45
N HIS A 214 -1.88 1.93 -2.13
CA HIS A 214 -1.66 1.21 -0.88
C HIS A 214 -0.33 0.43 -0.88
N TRP A 215 0.04 -0.19 -2.01
CA TRP A 215 1.34 -0.84 -2.17
C TRP A 215 2.49 0.14 -1.96
N LEU A 216 2.43 1.31 -2.61
CA LEU A 216 3.49 2.31 -2.54
C LEU A 216 3.63 2.91 -1.13
N LEU A 217 2.51 3.07 -0.39
CA LEU A 217 2.60 3.42 1.03
C LEU A 217 3.38 2.36 1.81
N ALA A 218 3.07 1.07 1.62
CA ALA A 218 3.79 0.00 2.29
C ALA A 218 5.29 -0.01 1.92
N VAL A 219 5.65 0.27 0.67
CA VAL A 219 7.06 0.38 0.25
C VAL A 219 7.78 1.50 1.01
N MET A 220 7.18 2.68 1.13
CA MET A 220 7.77 3.79 1.87
C MET A 220 7.85 3.49 3.39
N MET A 221 6.82 2.88 3.96
CA MET A 221 6.83 2.43 5.36
C MET A 221 7.89 1.34 5.63
N LEU A 222 8.11 0.43 4.68
CA LEU A 222 9.18 -0.56 4.78
C LEU A 222 10.56 0.13 4.78
N ALA A 223 10.76 1.13 3.92
CA ALA A 223 12.00 1.89 3.90
C ALA A 223 12.27 2.58 5.25
N ASP A 224 11.24 3.16 5.86
CA ASP A 224 11.34 3.78 7.19
C ASP A 224 11.64 2.76 8.30
N ALA A 225 10.96 1.60 8.28
CA ALA A 225 11.23 0.54 9.24
C ALA A 225 12.67 0.01 9.15
N ILE A 226 13.19 -0.18 7.93
CA ILE A 226 14.58 -0.61 7.71
C ILE A 226 15.55 0.48 8.19
N SER A 227 15.32 1.74 7.83
CA SER A 227 16.13 2.87 8.28
C SER A 227 16.21 2.92 9.80
N LEU A 228 15.06 2.82 10.48
CA LEU A 228 15.00 2.82 11.94
C LEU A 228 15.81 1.68 12.56
N MET A 229 15.69 0.46 12.02
CA MET A 229 16.42 -0.71 12.51
C MET A 229 17.92 -0.58 12.32
N ASP A 230 18.35 -0.05 11.17
CA ASP A 230 19.76 0.19 10.86
C ASP A 230 20.35 1.30 11.75
N ASP A 231 19.62 2.41 11.91
CA ASP A 231 20.04 3.57 12.71
C ASP A 231 20.13 3.24 14.21
N GLN A 232 19.23 2.39 14.72
CA GLN A 232 19.24 1.90 16.11
C GLN A 232 20.19 0.71 16.34
N ARG A 233 20.96 0.29 15.32
CA ARG A 233 21.89 -0.86 15.38
C ARG A 233 21.22 -2.17 15.78
N LEU A 234 19.97 -2.34 15.38
CA LEU A 234 19.16 -3.54 15.65
C LEU A 234 19.24 -4.57 14.53
N SER A 235 19.64 -4.17 13.33
CA SER A 235 19.96 -5.09 12.24
C SER A 235 21.41 -5.59 12.31
N LEU A 236 21.75 -6.58 11.47
CA LEU A 236 23.13 -7.07 11.41
C LEU A 236 24.04 -6.00 10.78
N PRO A 237 25.17 -5.63 11.42
CA PRO A 237 26.03 -4.54 10.94
C PRO A 237 26.54 -4.71 9.51
N ARG A 238 26.84 -5.94 9.10
CA ARG A 238 27.28 -6.25 7.74
C ARG A 238 26.19 -5.97 6.71
N GLU A 239 24.96 -6.37 7.00
CA GLU A 239 23.82 -6.21 6.11
C GLU A 239 23.39 -4.73 6.03
N ALA A 240 23.38 -4.03 7.17
CA ALA A 240 23.15 -2.58 7.22
C ALA A 240 24.19 -1.81 6.37
N CYS A 241 25.47 -2.18 6.46
CA CYS A 241 26.53 -1.61 5.63
C CYS A 241 26.29 -1.88 4.13
N GLY A 242 25.89 -3.10 3.77
CA GLY A 242 25.53 -3.46 2.40
C GLY A 242 24.35 -2.64 1.86
N ARG A 243 23.29 -2.49 2.66
CA ARG A 243 22.12 -1.65 2.33
C ARG A 243 22.50 -0.19 2.12
N LYS A 244 23.37 0.35 2.98
CA LYS A 244 23.89 1.73 2.85
C LYS A 244 24.74 1.91 1.60
N ALA A 245 25.61 0.95 1.30
CA ALA A 245 26.45 0.99 0.10
C ALA A 245 25.63 0.97 -1.21
N MET A 246 24.46 0.31 -1.20
CA MET A 246 23.53 0.28 -2.34
C MET A 246 22.48 1.40 -2.32
N ASP A 247 22.52 2.31 -1.33
CA ASP A 247 21.51 3.35 -1.12
C ASP A 247 20.06 2.80 -1.08
N LEU A 248 19.88 1.58 -0.54
CA LEU A 248 18.62 0.83 -0.67
C LEU A 248 17.42 1.62 -0.12
N VAL A 249 17.56 2.19 1.08
CA VAL A 249 16.48 2.91 1.76
C VAL A 249 16.06 4.15 0.96
N ALA A 250 17.03 4.95 0.51
CA ALA A 250 16.70 6.14 -0.27
C ALA A 250 16.16 5.77 -1.65
N HIS A 251 16.64 4.68 -2.27
CA HIS A 251 16.06 4.15 -3.50
C HIS A 251 14.58 3.77 -3.33
N LEU A 252 14.24 3.04 -2.25
CA LEU A 252 12.84 2.67 -1.96
C LEU A 252 11.96 3.91 -1.76
N ARG A 253 12.42 4.89 -0.96
CA ARG A 253 11.69 6.14 -0.72
C ARG A 253 11.51 6.96 -2.01
N ARG A 254 12.57 7.14 -2.79
CA ARG A 254 12.56 7.93 -4.04
C ARG A 254 11.65 7.28 -5.08
N THR A 255 11.83 6.00 -5.35
CA THR A 255 10.99 5.27 -6.32
C THR A 255 9.52 5.25 -5.87
N GLY A 256 9.28 4.98 -4.58
CA GLY A 256 7.94 5.00 -4.00
C GLY A 256 7.24 6.36 -4.14
N SER A 257 7.89 7.43 -3.68
CA SER A 257 7.34 8.80 -3.74
C SER A 257 7.12 9.28 -5.18
N CYS A 258 8.05 9.03 -6.10
CA CYS A 258 7.87 9.35 -7.53
C CYS A 258 6.64 8.66 -8.11
N MET A 259 6.49 7.35 -7.88
CA MET A 259 5.32 6.61 -8.36
C MET A 259 4.02 7.07 -7.69
N VAL A 260 4.05 7.48 -6.41
CA VAL A 260 2.88 8.05 -5.72
C VAL A 260 2.47 9.38 -6.36
N SER A 261 3.43 10.24 -6.70
CA SER A 261 3.16 11.47 -7.44
C SER A 261 2.59 11.18 -8.84
N ASP A 262 3.14 10.21 -9.56
CA ASP A 262 2.63 9.82 -10.87
C ASP A 262 1.19 9.31 -10.77
N LEU A 263 0.91 8.48 -9.76
CA LEU A 263 -0.43 8.00 -9.43
C LEU A 263 -1.38 9.16 -9.08
N ALA A 264 -0.94 10.12 -8.27
CA ALA A 264 -1.70 11.32 -7.91
C ALA A 264 -2.10 12.09 -9.18
N ARG A 265 -1.12 12.33 -10.06
CA ARG A 265 -1.31 13.08 -11.30
C ARG A 265 -2.33 12.43 -12.24
N VAL A 266 -2.31 11.11 -12.39
CA VAL A 266 -3.22 10.43 -13.33
C VAL A 266 -4.61 10.17 -12.74
N SER A 267 -4.73 10.00 -11.42
CA SER A 267 -5.98 9.58 -10.77
C SER A 267 -6.90 10.72 -10.32
N VAL A 268 -6.38 11.95 -10.24
CA VAL A 268 -7.14 13.15 -9.90
C VAL A 268 -8.17 13.48 -11.00
N PRO A 269 -9.41 13.88 -10.63
CA PRO A 269 -10.39 14.36 -11.59
C PRO A 269 -9.86 15.45 -12.52
N ARG A 270 -10.19 15.35 -13.80
CA ARG A 270 -9.86 16.35 -14.82
C ARG A 270 -11.09 17.16 -15.18
N ASP A 271 -10.88 18.36 -15.70
CA ASP A 271 -11.96 19.27 -16.12
C ASP A 271 -12.63 18.81 -17.43
N ASN A 272 -12.05 17.84 -18.15
CA ASN A 272 -12.61 17.26 -19.36
C ASN A 272 -13.38 15.95 -19.09
N GLU A 273 -14.17 15.48 -20.07
CA GLU A 273 -14.89 14.19 -19.95
C GLU A 273 -13.94 12.97 -19.91
N GLU A 274 -12.66 13.16 -20.23
CA GLU A 274 -11.64 12.11 -20.18
C GLU A 274 -11.25 11.78 -18.74
N GLY A 275 -11.37 10.51 -18.36
CA GLY A 275 -11.10 10.06 -16.99
C GLY A 275 -12.33 10.04 -16.08
N ARG A 276 -13.50 10.46 -16.60
CA ARG A 276 -14.77 10.18 -15.94
C ARG A 276 -15.11 8.70 -16.01
N LEU A 277 -15.48 8.15 -14.87
CA LEU A 277 -15.89 6.76 -14.72
C LEU A 277 -17.40 6.65 -14.98
N SER A 278 -17.82 6.67 -16.25
CA SER A 278 -19.24 6.71 -16.65
C SER A 278 -20.13 5.61 -16.06
N ALA A 279 -19.54 4.46 -15.69
CA ALA A 279 -20.24 3.35 -15.05
C ALA A 279 -20.40 3.47 -13.51
N TYR A 280 -19.89 4.55 -12.91
CA TYR A 280 -19.87 4.76 -11.46
C TYR A 280 -20.93 5.78 -11.03
N HIS A 281 -21.34 5.69 -9.77
CA HIS A 281 -22.25 6.65 -9.14
C HIS A 281 -21.67 8.08 -9.17
N ASP A 282 -22.54 9.09 -9.31
CA ASP A 282 -22.12 10.50 -9.48
C ASP A 282 -21.19 11.01 -8.39
N ALA A 283 -21.35 10.53 -7.15
CA ALA A 283 -20.48 10.88 -6.02
C ALA A 283 -18.98 10.49 -6.20
N VAL A 284 -18.66 9.53 -7.08
CA VAL A 284 -17.28 9.03 -7.28
C VAL A 284 -16.86 8.96 -8.75
N ARG A 285 -17.73 9.34 -9.69
CA ARG A 285 -17.47 9.21 -11.14
C ARG A 285 -16.41 10.16 -11.68
N GLU A 286 -16.09 11.22 -10.96
CA GLU A 286 -15.19 12.28 -11.46
C GLU A 286 -13.73 11.84 -11.56
N GLY A 287 -13.33 10.77 -10.87
CA GLY A 287 -11.99 10.21 -11.03
C GLY A 287 -11.76 8.96 -10.19
N ALA A 288 -10.85 8.11 -10.66
CA ALA A 288 -10.47 6.85 -10.00
C ALA A 288 -10.04 7.03 -8.54
N LEU A 289 -9.40 8.15 -8.23
CA LEU A 289 -9.02 8.51 -6.87
C LEU A 289 -10.19 8.51 -5.87
N LEU A 290 -11.38 8.92 -6.31
CA LEU A 290 -12.56 9.04 -5.44
C LEU A 290 -13.24 7.70 -5.16
N THR A 291 -12.88 6.65 -5.90
CA THR A 291 -13.46 5.31 -5.76
C THR A 291 -12.91 4.53 -4.57
N GLU A 292 -11.81 4.99 -3.95
CA GLU A 292 -11.19 4.29 -2.82
C GLU A 292 -12.15 4.25 -1.61
N PRO A 293 -12.52 3.04 -1.13
CA PRO A 293 -13.39 2.91 0.03
C PRO A 293 -12.71 3.32 1.34
N TRP A 294 -11.38 3.20 1.45
CA TRP A 294 -10.63 3.60 2.64
C TRP A 294 -9.58 4.65 2.33
N THR A 295 -10.06 5.88 2.20
CA THR A 295 -9.25 7.04 1.79
C THR A 295 -8.03 7.28 2.69
N MET A 296 -8.05 6.87 3.96
CA MET A 296 -6.93 7.05 4.90
C MET A 296 -5.60 6.52 4.38
N VAL A 297 -5.61 5.39 3.66
CA VAL A 297 -4.39 4.79 3.14
C VAL A 297 -3.80 5.67 2.03
N LEU A 298 -4.64 6.20 1.13
CA LEU A 298 -4.21 7.14 0.10
C LEU A 298 -3.80 8.50 0.69
N ILE A 299 -4.51 8.99 1.72
CA ILE A 299 -4.14 10.23 2.44
C ILE A 299 -2.71 10.09 2.97
N ARG A 300 -2.40 8.99 3.66
CA ARG A 300 -1.04 8.74 4.16
C ARG A 300 -0.02 8.58 3.04
N SER A 301 -0.38 7.88 1.97
CA SER A 301 0.50 7.70 0.80
C SER A 301 0.91 9.05 0.19
N PHE A 302 -0.05 9.90 -0.15
CA PHE A 302 0.23 11.22 -0.71
C PHE A 302 0.90 12.17 0.28
N ALA A 303 0.54 12.09 1.56
CA ALA A 303 1.17 12.90 2.59
C ALA A 303 2.65 12.57 2.74
N MET A 304 2.98 11.27 2.82
CA MET A 304 4.34 10.77 2.97
C MET A 304 5.20 11.09 1.74
N ALA A 305 4.67 10.91 0.52
CA ALA A 305 5.38 11.31 -0.69
C ALA A 305 5.59 12.84 -0.76
N GLY A 306 4.56 13.62 -0.40
CA GLY A 306 4.64 15.08 -0.34
C GLY A 306 5.71 15.57 0.64
N THR A 307 5.81 14.97 1.83
CA THR A 307 6.89 15.31 2.78
C THR A 307 8.27 14.96 2.23
N VAL A 308 8.42 13.81 1.57
CA VAL A 308 9.69 13.42 0.94
C VAL A 308 10.13 14.44 -0.12
N PHE A 309 9.21 14.95 -0.93
CA PHE A 309 9.55 15.99 -1.92
C PHE A 309 9.87 17.33 -1.28
N LEU A 310 9.21 17.71 -0.18
CA LEU A 310 9.56 18.93 0.54
C LEU A 310 10.95 18.84 1.18
N ASP A 311 11.27 17.71 1.80
CA ASP A 311 12.59 17.47 2.38
C ASP A 311 13.66 17.47 1.28
N LEU A 312 13.40 16.83 0.13
CA LEU A 312 14.30 16.87 -1.01
C LEU A 312 14.49 18.29 -1.55
N ALA A 313 13.42 19.09 -1.68
CA ALA A 313 13.54 20.49 -2.10
C ALA A 313 14.34 21.33 -1.11
N ALA A 314 14.21 21.06 0.19
CA ALA A 314 14.98 21.70 1.25
C ALA A 314 16.48 21.36 1.15
N ASP A 315 16.81 20.12 0.84
CA ASP A 315 18.19 19.63 0.73
C ASP A 315 18.85 19.93 -0.63
N THR A 316 18.05 20.19 -1.67
CA THR A 316 18.56 20.44 -3.02
C THR A 316 19.29 21.78 -3.11
N GLY A 317 20.53 21.76 -3.60
CA GLY A 317 21.33 22.96 -3.85
C GLY A 317 20.73 23.84 -4.96
N SER A 318 21.02 25.12 -4.93
CA SER A 318 20.49 26.13 -5.89
C SER A 318 20.94 25.96 -7.35
N GLN A 319 21.75 24.95 -7.68
CA GLN A 319 22.33 24.77 -9.01
C GLN A 319 21.53 23.82 -9.90
N ASP A 320 20.56 23.10 -9.34
CA ASP A 320 19.74 22.13 -10.06
C ASP A 320 18.27 22.60 -10.13
N GLU A 321 18.04 23.65 -10.93
CA GLU A 321 16.71 24.25 -11.09
C GLU A 321 15.69 23.28 -11.71
N GLU A 322 16.14 22.38 -12.59
CA GLU A 322 15.27 21.40 -13.24
C GLU A 322 14.78 20.35 -12.24
N LEU A 323 15.67 19.79 -11.43
CA LEU A 323 15.31 18.85 -10.35
C LEU A 323 14.41 19.52 -9.32
N LEU A 324 14.69 20.78 -8.96
CA LEU A 324 13.87 21.54 -8.01
C LEU A 324 12.45 21.76 -8.58
N ARG A 325 12.33 22.13 -9.86
CA ARG A 325 11.04 22.29 -10.54
C ARG A 325 10.27 20.97 -10.57
N GLU A 326 10.91 19.87 -10.96
CA GLU A 326 10.27 18.55 -10.96
C GLU A 326 9.80 18.17 -9.54
N THR A 327 10.64 18.40 -8.53
CA THR A 327 10.32 18.11 -7.12
C THR A 327 9.09 18.89 -6.65
N PHE A 328 8.99 20.18 -7.00
CA PHE A 328 7.81 20.98 -6.69
C PHE A 328 6.56 20.53 -7.43
N GLU A 329 6.66 20.17 -8.72
CA GLU A 329 5.52 19.65 -9.51
C GLU A 329 5.00 18.32 -8.95
N ARG A 330 5.92 17.45 -8.50
CA ARG A 330 5.58 16.18 -7.86
C ARG A 330 4.88 16.39 -6.51
N CYS A 331 5.43 17.27 -5.67
CA CYS A 331 4.80 17.65 -4.41
C CYS A 331 3.39 18.25 -4.64
N GLU A 332 3.24 19.12 -5.64
CA GLU A 332 1.96 19.73 -5.98
C GLU A 332 0.92 18.69 -6.42
N SER A 333 1.35 17.66 -7.17
CA SER A 333 0.47 16.55 -7.55
C SER A 333 -0.07 15.80 -6.32
N CYS A 334 0.77 15.55 -5.31
CA CYS A 334 0.34 14.96 -4.03
C CYS A 334 -0.64 15.88 -3.28
N VAL A 335 -0.35 17.18 -3.17
CA VAL A 335 -1.24 18.17 -2.53
C VAL A 335 -2.60 18.21 -3.23
N ARG A 336 -2.61 18.20 -4.56
CA ARG A 336 -3.84 18.21 -5.36
C ARG A 336 -4.67 16.96 -5.10
N ALA A 337 -4.05 15.77 -5.09
CA ALA A 337 -4.77 14.53 -4.76
C ALA A 337 -5.38 14.56 -3.35
N LEU A 338 -4.63 15.04 -2.36
CA LEU A 338 -5.15 15.24 -0.99
C LEU A 338 -6.33 16.22 -0.94
N TRP A 339 -6.26 17.30 -1.72
CA TRP A 339 -7.34 18.28 -1.81
C TRP A 339 -8.63 17.66 -2.38
N TYR A 340 -8.54 16.82 -3.42
CA TYR A 340 -9.69 16.10 -3.98
C TYR A 340 -10.26 15.06 -3.02
N LEU A 341 -9.39 14.28 -2.35
CA LEU A 341 -9.81 13.38 -1.27
C LEU A 341 -10.44 14.14 -0.09
N GLY A 342 -10.10 15.43 0.06
CA GLY A 342 -10.72 16.38 0.97
C GLY A 342 -12.24 16.56 0.81
N ARG A 343 -12.84 16.05 -0.27
CA ARG A 343 -14.30 15.99 -0.46
C ARG A 343 -14.94 14.87 0.35
N LYS A 344 -14.16 13.84 0.72
CA LYS A 344 -14.60 12.66 1.49
C LYS A 344 -14.05 12.66 2.92
N SER A 345 -12.98 13.38 3.19
CA SER A 345 -12.29 13.37 4.50
C SER A 345 -11.78 14.77 4.85
N SER A 346 -12.23 15.31 5.98
CA SER A 346 -11.73 16.58 6.54
C SER A 346 -10.24 16.51 6.85
N LEU A 347 -9.75 15.38 7.36
CA LEU A 347 -8.33 15.13 7.58
C LEU A 347 -7.53 15.31 6.28
N SER A 348 -8.01 14.77 5.16
CA SER A 348 -7.34 14.95 3.86
C SER A 348 -7.25 16.42 3.45
N ARG A 349 -8.30 17.21 3.71
CA ARG A 349 -8.31 18.66 3.47
C ARG A 349 -7.25 19.35 4.31
N GLN A 350 -7.23 19.09 5.61
CA GLN A 350 -6.28 19.66 6.55
C GLN A 350 -4.83 19.34 6.15
N VAL A 351 -4.54 18.09 5.79
CA VAL A 351 -3.21 17.67 5.35
C VAL A 351 -2.82 18.34 4.02
N ALA A 352 -3.76 18.49 3.09
CA ALA A 352 -3.54 19.24 1.85
C ALA A 352 -3.17 20.70 2.12
N ASP A 353 -3.86 21.35 3.07
CA ASP A 353 -3.60 22.75 3.43
C ASP A 353 -2.22 22.91 4.08
N ILE A 354 -1.85 22.01 5.01
CA ILE A 354 -0.53 22.03 5.67
C ILE A 354 0.61 21.83 4.65
N LEU A 355 0.49 20.82 3.77
CA LEU A 355 1.52 20.55 2.76
C LEU A 355 1.56 21.65 1.70
N GLY A 356 0.41 22.11 1.25
CA GLY A 356 0.30 23.19 0.27
C GLY A 356 0.91 24.49 0.77
N GLU A 357 0.72 24.82 2.05
CA GLU A 357 1.36 25.99 2.64
C GLU A 357 2.88 25.83 2.77
N SER A 358 3.35 24.67 3.24
CA SER A 358 4.78 24.37 3.32
C SER A 358 5.46 24.46 1.94
N LEU A 359 4.81 23.94 0.90
CA LEU A 359 5.28 24.02 -0.49
C LEU A 359 5.39 25.48 -0.99
N ARG A 360 4.41 26.33 -0.67
CA ARG A 360 4.44 27.74 -1.05
C ARG A 360 5.57 28.51 -0.35
N ILE A 361 5.79 28.22 0.93
CA ILE A 361 6.85 28.83 1.72
C ILE A 361 8.21 28.46 1.13
N GLU A 362 8.45 27.18 0.87
CA GLU A 362 9.73 26.71 0.30
C GLU A 362 9.98 27.30 -1.09
N ARG A 363 8.95 27.36 -1.95
CA ARG A 363 9.07 27.96 -3.29
C ARG A 363 9.50 29.44 -3.20
N ARG A 364 8.86 30.24 -2.34
CA ARG A 364 9.22 31.65 -2.13
C ARG A 364 10.62 31.83 -1.56
N TYR A 365 11.02 30.96 -0.63
CA TYR A 365 12.37 30.99 -0.05
C TYR A 365 13.44 30.79 -1.14
N ARG A 366 13.23 29.85 -2.06
CA ARG A 366 14.14 29.58 -3.18
C ARG A 366 14.19 30.72 -4.20
N GLU A 367 13.05 31.30 -4.54
CA GLU A 367 12.96 32.48 -5.42
C GLU A 367 13.70 33.69 -4.83
N GLY A 368 13.60 33.90 -3.52
CA GLY A 368 14.31 34.96 -2.79
C GLY A 368 15.83 34.80 -2.79
N ILE A 369 16.34 33.58 -2.65
CA ILE A 369 17.78 33.27 -2.78
C ILE A 369 18.28 33.57 -4.20
N GLY A 370 17.49 33.22 -5.22
CA GLY A 370 17.82 33.51 -6.62
C GLY A 370 18.00 35.01 -6.89
N HIS A 371 17.08 35.84 -6.39
CA HIS A 371 17.15 37.30 -6.54
C HIS A 371 18.33 37.93 -5.77
N GLY A 372 18.65 37.42 -4.57
CA GLY A 372 19.80 37.89 -3.78
C GLY A 372 21.14 37.62 -4.46
N ARG A 373 21.28 36.50 -5.19
CA ARG A 373 22.50 36.21 -5.97
C ARG A 373 22.61 37.06 -7.24
N LEU A 374 21.50 37.31 -7.93
CA LEU A 374 21.48 38.17 -9.11
C LEU A 374 21.89 39.61 -8.74
N LEU A 375 21.38 40.14 -7.63
CA LEU A 375 21.79 41.45 -7.11
C LEU A 375 23.25 41.47 -6.66
N GLY A 376 23.73 40.40 -6.02
CA GLY A 376 25.15 40.27 -5.64
C GLY A 376 26.10 40.18 -6.84
N GLN A 377 25.67 39.59 -7.95
CA GLN A 377 26.44 39.56 -9.20
C GLN A 377 26.41 40.89 -9.95
N ILE A 378 25.29 41.62 -9.92
CA ILE A 378 25.15 42.95 -10.54
C ILE A 378 25.93 44.02 -9.74
N MET A 379 26.04 43.90 -8.43
CA MET A 379 26.81 44.83 -7.58
C MET A 379 28.33 44.52 -7.54
N ALA A 380 28.78 43.42 -8.15
CA ALA A 380 30.19 43.03 -8.22
C ALA A 380 30.86 43.40 -9.57
N VAL A 381 30.14 44.11 -10.45
CA VAL A 381 30.62 44.78 -11.67
C VAL A 381 30.67 46.27 -11.41
#